data_AF-A0A667I4A8-F1
#
_entry.id   AF-A0A667I4A8-F1
#
_cell.length_a   1.000
_cell.length_b   1.000
_cell.length_c   1.000
_cell.angle_alpha   90.00
_cell.angle_beta   90.00
_cell.angle_gamma   90.00
#
_symmetry.space_group_name_H-M   'P 1'
#
loop_
_entity.id
_entity.type
_entity.pdbx_description
1 polymer ?
#
loop_
_entity_poly.entity_id
_entity_poly.type
_entity_poly.pdbx_seq_one_letter_code
_entity_poly.pdbx_strand_id
1 'polypeptide(L)'
;METLPGPRTPFLEDTVARMLLLGLVLLQVTGASGITDVVAAYNLTWKSTNFKTILEWEPKPINHVYTVQISPRLGNWKSKCFYTTDTECDLTDEIMNNVNQTYLARVFSYPADATDYAGEPHFTNSPEFTPYLETKLGQPMIHSYKQVGTKLNVTVQDARTLVRMNGTFLSLRDVFGKDLSYTLYYWKASSTGKKTAKTNTNEFLIDVDKGESYCFNVQAVIPSRKVNQKSPESLIECTSQEKEMFLVIGMVVLAVIILTIILGVSLYKCRKVRRERGWKEGSPLNAA
;
A
#
# COMPACT_ATOMS: atom_id res chain seq x y z
N MET A 1 -87.07 66.08 -28.09
CA MET A 1 -87.40 64.97 -29.01
C MET A 1 -86.05 64.37 -29.41
N GLU A 2 -85.60 63.31 -28.73
CA GLU A 2 -85.88 61.89 -29.08
C GLU A 2 -85.50 61.62 -30.56
N THR A 3 -84.66 60.66 -30.96
CA THR A 3 -84.13 59.42 -30.36
C THR A 3 -82.98 58.86 -31.24
N LEU A 4 -82.15 57.98 -30.65
CA LEU A 4 -81.09 57.01 -31.11
C LEU A 4 -81.20 56.38 -32.55
N PRO A 5 -80.29 55.48 -33.03
CA PRO A 5 -78.99 54.97 -32.52
C PRO A 5 -77.86 54.73 -33.59
N GLY A 6 -76.64 54.44 -33.15
CA GLY A 6 -75.57 53.85 -34.00
C GLY A 6 -74.44 53.25 -33.16
N PRO A 7 -73.75 52.18 -33.59
CA PRO A 7 -73.66 50.93 -32.82
C PRO A 7 -72.39 50.73 -31.97
N ARG A 8 -72.55 49.94 -30.91
CA ARG A 8 -71.53 49.07 -30.27
C ARG A 8 -71.14 48.00 -31.30
N THR A 9 -69.91 47.53 -31.49
CA THR A 9 -68.90 46.91 -30.60
C THR A 9 -67.79 46.33 -31.54
N PRO A 10 -66.80 45.55 -31.08
CA PRO A 10 -65.50 45.88 -30.53
C PRO A 10 -64.40 45.19 -31.41
N PHE A 11 -63.31 44.68 -30.84
CA PHE A 11 -62.56 43.53 -31.39
C PHE A 11 -61.38 43.80 -32.34
N LEU A 12 -60.56 44.83 -32.08
CA LEU A 12 -59.24 44.94 -32.73
C LEU A 12 -58.19 45.63 -31.87
N GLU A 13 -58.21 45.48 -30.55
CA GLU A 13 -57.08 45.94 -29.70
C GLU A 13 -56.55 44.83 -28.79
N ASP A 14 -57.42 43.93 -28.32
CA ASP A 14 -57.01 42.83 -27.43
C ASP A 14 -56.12 41.78 -28.11
N THR A 15 -56.30 41.54 -29.41
CA THR A 15 -55.49 40.58 -30.18
C THR A 15 -54.09 41.11 -30.47
N VAL A 16 -53.95 42.42 -30.70
CA VAL A 16 -52.65 43.06 -30.99
C VAL A 16 -51.83 43.18 -29.71
N ALA A 17 -52.46 43.57 -28.59
CA ALA A 17 -51.80 43.61 -27.28
C ALA A 17 -51.37 42.22 -26.80
N ARG A 18 -52.20 41.18 -26.99
CA ARG A 18 -51.84 39.78 -26.65
C ARG A 18 -50.76 39.20 -27.56
N MET A 19 -50.76 39.52 -28.86
CA MET A 19 -49.71 39.10 -29.80
C MET A 19 -48.37 39.81 -29.53
N LEU A 20 -48.39 41.08 -29.12
CA LEU A 20 -47.19 41.81 -28.69
C LEU A 20 -46.64 41.29 -27.35
N LEU A 21 -47.50 40.93 -26.39
CA LEU A 21 -47.09 40.29 -25.15
C LEU A 21 -46.54 38.87 -25.36
N LEU A 22 -47.14 38.07 -26.24
CA LEU A 22 -46.60 36.76 -26.63
C LEU A 22 -45.28 36.88 -27.40
N GLY A 23 -45.14 37.91 -28.25
CA GLY A 23 -43.88 38.24 -28.93
C GLY A 23 -42.77 38.69 -27.98
N LEU A 24 -43.09 39.46 -26.92
CA LEU A 24 -42.13 39.84 -25.89
C LEU A 24 -41.76 38.68 -24.95
N VAL A 25 -42.70 37.79 -24.64
CA VAL A 25 -42.43 36.60 -23.81
C VAL A 25 -41.57 35.58 -24.58
N LEU A 26 -41.75 35.47 -25.90
CA LEU A 26 -40.90 34.63 -26.76
C LEU A 26 -39.51 35.22 -27.02
N LEU A 27 -39.32 36.53 -26.89
CA LEU A 27 -38.00 37.17 -26.97
C LEU A 27 -37.17 37.07 -25.67
N GLN A 28 -37.77 36.63 -24.56
CA GLN A 28 -37.06 36.40 -23.29
C GLN A 28 -36.52 34.97 -23.14
N VAL A 29 -36.72 34.12 -24.15
CA VAL A 29 -36.12 32.77 -24.22
C VAL A 29 -34.98 32.77 -25.25
N THR A 30 -34.17 33.82 -25.25
CA THR A 30 -32.85 33.77 -25.90
C THR A 30 -31.86 33.19 -24.90
N GLY A 31 -31.64 31.88 -25.02
CA GLY A 31 -30.42 31.19 -24.60
C GLY A 31 -29.92 31.51 -23.20
N ALA A 32 -30.39 30.75 -22.20
CA ALA A 32 -29.43 30.23 -21.25
C ALA A 32 -28.49 29.32 -22.06
N SER A 33 -27.44 29.90 -22.67
CA SER A 33 -26.28 29.10 -23.04
C SER A 33 -25.86 28.46 -21.73
N GLY A 34 -26.04 27.13 -21.61
CA GLY A 34 -25.52 26.40 -20.47
C GLY A 34 -24.03 26.68 -20.43
N ILE A 35 -23.62 27.61 -19.56
CA ILE A 35 -22.25 27.66 -19.08
C ILE A 35 -22.15 26.32 -18.36
N THR A 36 -21.56 25.33 -19.03
CA THR A 36 -21.02 24.16 -18.34
C THR A 36 -19.93 24.76 -17.45
N ASP A 37 -20.33 25.19 -16.26
CA ASP A 37 -19.44 25.87 -15.32
C ASP A 37 -18.42 24.83 -14.90
N VAL A 38 -17.24 24.92 -15.52
CA VAL A 38 -16.14 24.00 -15.24
C VAL A 38 -15.64 24.34 -13.86
N VAL A 39 -16.08 23.54 -12.89
CA VAL A 39 -15.72 23.71 -11.50
C VAL A 39 -14.25 23.35 -11.33
N ALA A 40 -13.48 24.26 -10.73
CA ALA A 40 -12.09 24.01 -10.38
C ALA A 40 -12.00 22.89 -9.34
N ALA A 41 -10.99 22.03 -9.48
CA ALA A 41 -10.68 21.02 -8.47
C ALA A 41 -10.43 21.66 -7.09
N TYR A 42 -10.80 20.99 -6.01
CA TYR A 42 -10.60 21.44 -4.64
C TYR A 42 -10.22 20.27 -3.73
N ASN A 43 -9.88 20.55 -2.47
CA ASN A 43 -9.44 19.55 -1.49
C ASN A 43 -8.23 18.70 -1.95
N LEU A 44 -7.30 19.31 -2.71
CA LEU A 44 -6.09 18.64 -3.20
C LEU A 44 -5.26 18.10 -2.03
N THR A 45 -5.04 16.78 -2.01
CA THR A 45 -4.42 16.08 -0.88
C THR A 45 -3.34 15.11 -1.38
N TRP A 46 -2.17 15.14 -0.73
CA TRP A 46 -1.10 14.19 -0.99
C TRP A 46 -1.28 12.89 -0.22
N LYS A 47 -1.31 11.76 -0.93
CA LYS A 47 -1.19 10.41 -0.37
C LYS A 47 0.18 9.85 -0.72
N SER A 48 1.06 9.78 0.27
CA SER A 48 2.42 9.26 0.05
C SER A 48 2.82 8.24 1.12
N THR A 49 3.23 7.04 0.68
CA THR A 49 3.79 5.98 1.53
C THR A 49 4.97 5.33 0.82
N ASN A 50 6.13 5.23 1.48
CA ASN A 50 7.37 4.69 0.91
C ASN A 50 7.69 5.28 -0.49
N PHE A 51 7.46 6.59 -0.65
CA PHE A 51 7.64 7.36 -1.89
C PHE A 51 6.70 7.05 -3.06
N LYS A 52 5.78 6.08 -2.94
CA LYS A 52 4.60 6.04 -3.82
C LYS A 52 3.72 7.23 -3.48
N THR A 53 3.57 8.17 -4.40
CA THR A 53 2.92 9.47 -4.16
C THR A 53 1.84 9.75 -5.18
N ILE A 54 0.60 9.82 -4.70
CA ILE A 54 -0.60 10.08 -5.47
C ILE A 54 -1.21 11.39 -4.96
N LEU A 55 -1.59 12.27 -5.87
CA LEU A 55 -2.37 13.46 -5.57
C LEU A 55 -3.84 13.12 -5.78
N GLU A 56 -4.68 13.35 -4.77
CA GLU A 56 -6.15 13.18 -4.83
C GLU A 56 -6.84 14.54 -4.78
N TRP A 57 -8.00 14.67 -5.40
CA TRP A 57 -8.82 15.89 -5.35
C TRP A 57 -10.32 15.59 -5.50
N GLU A 58 -11.12 16.64 -5.36
CA GLU A 58 -12.57 16.66 -5.62
C GLU A 58 -12.89 17.78 -6.62
N PRO A 59 -14.08 17.83 -7.24
CA PRO A 59 -15.15 16.83 -7.23
C PRO A 59 -14.88 15.70 -8.22
N LYS A 60 -15.81 14.73 -8.30
CA LYS A 60 -15.87 13.85 -9.47
C LYS A 60 -16.28 14.66 -10.70
N PRO A 61 -15.67 14.41 -11.87
CA PRO A 61 -15.94 15.23 -13.04
C PRO A 61 -17.37 15.04 -13.54
N ILE A 62 -18.03 16.16 -13.85
CA ILE A 62 -19.33 16.21 -14.56
C ILE A 62 -19.14 17.17 -15.72
N ASN A 63 -19.13 16.64 -16.95
CA ASN A 63 -18.90 17.41 -18.19
C ASN A 63 -17.55 18.19 -18.23
N HIS A 64 -16.56 17.74 -17.47
CA HIS A 64 -15.20 18.27 -17.50
C HIS A 64 -14.18 17.16 -17.24
N VAL A 65 -12.91 17.44 -17.49
CA VAL A 65 -11.76 16.54 -17.29
C VAL A 65 -10.61 17.29 -16.66
N TYR A 66 -9.64 16.57 -16.11
CA TYR A 66 -8.51 17.16 -15.39
C TYR A 66 -7.18 16.93 -16.11
N THR A 67 -6.26 17.88 -15.95
CA THR A 67 -4.82 17.63 -16.19
C THR A 67 -4.02 18.12 -15.00
N VAL A 68 -3.03 17.34 -14.57
CA VAL A 68 -2.18 17.70 -13.43
C VAL A 68 -0.86 18.24 -13.95
N GLN A 69 -0.35 19.28 -13.32
CA GLN A 69 1.05 19.68 -13.47
C GLN A 69 1.77 19.62 -12.14
N ILE A 70 3.03 19.23 -12.16
CA ILE A 70 3.92 19.21 -11.00
C ILE A 70 5.22 19.92 -11.34
N SER A 71 5.76 20.63 -10.37
CA SER A 71 7.09 21.24 -10.44
C SER A 71 7.75 21.23 -9.08
N PRO A 72 9.09 21.17 -9.00
CA PRO A 72 9.78 21.67 -7.81
C PRO A 72 9.66 23.20 -7.78
N ARG A 73 9.77 23.82 -6.60
CA ARG A 73 9.55 25.28 -6.39
C ARG A 73 10.18 26.23 -7.43
N LEU A 74 11.34 25.88 -8.00
CA LEU A 74 12.08 26.69 -8.98
C LEU A 74 12.29 25.97 -10.33
N GLY A 75 11.53 24.91 -10.60
CA GLY A 75 11.64 24.13 -11.83
C GLY A 75 10.54 24.41 -12.84
N ASN A 76 10.65 23.73 -13.97
CA ASN A 76 9.62 23.76 -15.00
C ASN A 76 8.43 22.87 -14.61
N TRP A 77 7.24 23.31 -14.99
CA TRP A 77 6.02 22.53 -14.85
C TRP A 77 6.00 21.36 -15.83
N LYS A 78 5.72 20.16 -15.32
CA LYS A 78 5.51 18.97 -16.13
C LYS A 78 4.10 18.46 -15.99
N SER A 79 3.44 18.28 -17.13
CA SER A 79 2.07 17.75 -17.19
C SER A 79 2.06 16.23 -17.01
N LYS A 80 1.07 15.74 -16.27
CA LYS A 80 0.76 14.34 -15.99
C LYS A 80 -0.77 14.16 -16.00
N CYS A 81 -1.22 12.92 -16.16
CA CYS A 81 -2.64 12.55 -16.12
C CYS A 81 -3.49 13.46 -17.03
N PHE A 82 -3.20 13.42 -18.32
CA PHE A 82 -3.79 14.31 -19.33
C PHE A 82 -5.27 14.01 -19.55
N TYR A 83 -6.11 15.03 -19.48
CA TYR A 83 -7.56 14.97 -19.75
C TYR A 83 -8.24 13.76 -19.09
N THR A 84 -7.90 13.48 -17.83
CA THR A 84 -8.42 12.34 -17.09
C THR A 84 -9.77 12.64 -16.45
N THR A 85 -10.61 11.61 -16.34
CA THR A 85 -11.82 11.61 -15.49
C THR A 85 -11.52 11.16 -14.06
N ASP A 86 -10.30 10.70 -13.79
CA ASP A 86 -9.90 10.28 -12.47
C ASP A 86 -9.76 11.50 -11.55
N THR A 87 -10.05 11.29 -10.27
CA THR A 87 -9.85 12.29 -9.21
C THR A 87 -8.55 12.03 -8.43
N GLU A 88 -7.62 11.35 -9.09
CA GLU A 88 -6.29 11.03 -8.57
C GLU A 88 -5.25 11.07 -9.69
N CYS A 89 -4.00 11.35 -9.34
CA CYS A 89 -2.88 11.28 -10.27
C CYS A 89 -1.63 10.76 -9.59
N ASP A 90 -1.03 9.74 -10.18
CA ASP A 90 0.23 9.20 -9.72
C ASP A 90 1.41 10.09 -10.17
N LEU A 91 2.03 10.77 -9.22
CA LEU A 91 3.15 11.71 -9.42
C LEU A 91 4.49 11.15 -8.93
N THR A 92 4.48 9.88 -8.55
CA THR A 92 5.60 9.07 -8.08
C THR A 92 6.87 9.27 -8.92
N ASP A 93 6.80 9.09 -10.24
CA ASP A 93 7.98 9.18 -11.12
C ASP A 93 8.66 10.55 -11.15
N GLU A 94 7.89 11.62 -10.96
CA GLU A 94 8.43 12.99 -11.03
C GLU A 94 9.17 13.36 -9.75
N ILE A 95 8.66 12.86 -8.63
CA ILE A 95 9.16 13.11 -7.28
C ILE A 95 10.47 12.37 -7.00
N MET A 96 10.67 11.22 -7.64
CA MET A 96 11.84 10.35 -7.41
C MET A 96 13.16 10.93 -7.86
N ASN A 97 13.14 11.90 -8.78
CA ASN A 97 14.35 12.53 -9.28
C ASN A 97 15.11 13.23 -8.15
N ASN A 98 14.38 13.81 -7.18
CA ASN A 98 14.97 14.38 -5.99
C ASN A 98 13.95 14.42 -4.84
N VAL A 99 14.07 13.48 -3.90
CA VAL A 99 13.15 13.37 -2.77
C VAL A 99 13.31 14.48 -1.72
N ASN A 100 14.41 15.24 -1.77
CA ASN A 100 14.69 16.34 -0.84
C ASN A 100 14.12 17.68 -1.32
N GLN A 101 13.63 17.76 -2.56
CA GLN A 101 12.98 18.97 -3.07
C GLN A 101 11.54 19.09 -2.57
N THR A 102 11.09 20.33 -2.46
CA THR A 102 9.68 20.65 -2.22
C THR A 102 8.97 20.83 -3.56
N TYR A 103 7.91 20.06 -3.75
CA TYR A 103 7.09 20.06 -4.95
C TYR A 103 5.79 20.81 -4.72
N LEU A 104 5.32 21.45 -5.79
CA LEU A 104 3.98 22.01 -5.91
C LEU A 104 3.29 21.34 -7.10
N ALA A 105 2.05 20.93 -6.91
CA ALA A 105 1.21 20.47 -7.99
C ALA A 105 0.03 21.41 -8.18
N ARG A 106 -0.56 21.36 -9.37
CA ARG A 106 -1.81 22.05 -9.68
C ARG A 106 -2.67 21.21 -10.61
N VAL A 107 -3.96 21.25 -10.38
CA VAL A 107 -4.95 20.48 -11.14
C VAL A 107 -5.78 21.47 -11.96
N PHE A 108 -5.69 21.33 -13.27
CA PHE A 108 -6.44 22.11 -14.24
C PHE A 108 -7.75 21.41 -14.58
N SER A 109 -8.81 22.17 -14.75
CA SER A 109 -10.13 21.66 -15.14
C SER A 109 -10.48 22.17 -16.54
N TYR A 110 -10.84 21.25 -17.43
CA TYR A 110 -11.17 21.53 -18.84
C TYR A 110 -12.57 21.03 -19.16
N PRO A 111 -13.37 21.72 -20.00
CA PRO A 111 -14.61 21.15 -20.52
C PRO A 111 -14.35 19.80 -21.20
N ALA A 112 -15.27 18.85 -21.11
CA ALA A 112 -15.08 17.52 -21.70
C ALA A 112 -14.92 17.54 -23.25
N ASP A 113 -15.55 18.52 -23.90
CA ASP A 113 -15.52 18.70 -25.36
C ASP A 113 -14.31 19.54 -25.84
N ALA A 114 -13.37 19.86 -24.95
CA ALA A 114 -12.21 20.68 -25.23
C ALA A 114 -11.11 19.93 -26.00
N THR A 115 -11.32 19.67 -27.29
CA THR A 115 -10.22 19.26 -28.17
C THR A 115 -9.28 20.42 -28.52
N ASP A 116 -9.71 21.68 -28.31
CA ASP A 116 -8.92 22.90 -28.58
C ASP A 116 -9.42 24.11 -27.75
N TYR A 117 -9.33 24.01 -26.41
CA TYR A 117 -9.73 25.11 -25.52
C TYR A 117 -8.69 26.23 -25.53
N ALA A 118 -9.05 27.36 -26.13
CA ALA A 118 -8.17 28.53 -26.28
C ALA A 118 -8.05 29.42 -25.02
N GLY A 119 -8.85 29.17 -23.98
CA GLY A 119 -8.80 29.92 -22.72
C GLY A 119 -7.77 29.37 -21.74
N GLU A 120 -7.35 30.17 -20.75
CA GLU A 120 -6.59 29.65 -19.62
C GLU A 120 -7.49 28.80 -18.71
N PRO A 121 -7.25 27.49 -18.59
CA PRO A 121 -8.07 26.61 -17.75
C PRO A 121 -7.93 26.99 -16.27
N HIS A 122 -9.05 26.95 -15.54
CA HIS A 122 -9.04 27.14 -14.09
C HIS A 122 -8.21 26.05 -13.41
N PHE A 123 -7.40 26.44 -12.43
CA PHE A 123 -6.60 25.50 -11.65
C PHE A 123 -6.58 25.83 -10.17
N THR A 124 -6.31 24.78 -9.39
CA THR A 124 -6.07 24.88 -7.95
C THR A 124 -4.71 24.30 -7.63
N ASN A 125 -3.98 24.99 -6.76
CA ASN A 125 -2.68 24.54 -6.27
C ASN A 125 -2.84 23.55 -5.11
N SER A 126 -1.99 22.53 -5.07
CA SER A 126 -1.86 21.64 -3.93
C SER A 126 -1.16 22.35 -2.77
N PRO A 127 -1.25 21.81 -1.55
CA PRO A 127 -0.23 22.07 -0.53
C PRO A 127 1.16 21.73 -1.08
N GLU A 128 2.18 22.37 -0.55
CA GLU A 128 3.55 21.96 -0.81
C GLU A 128 3.84 20.58 -0.23
N PHE A 129 4.72 19.82 -0.88
CA PHE A 129 5.08 18.48 -0.45
C PHE A 129 6.57 18.23 -0.59
N THR A 130 7.22 17.90 0.53
CA THR A 130 8.63 17.48 0.58
C THR A 130 8.71 15.99 0.90
N PRO A 131 8.94 15.12 -0.09
CA PRO A 131 8.84 13.66 0.05
C PRO A 131 9.69 13.09 1.19
N TYR A 132 10.95 13.53 1.30
CA TYR A 132 11.87 13.09 2.35
C TYR A 132 11.40 13.45 3.76
N LEU A 133 10.56 14.47 3.94
CA LEU A 133 10.04 14.88 5.24
C LEU A 133 8.64 14.34 5.51
N GLU A 134 7.85 14.11 4.47
CA GLU A 134 6.39 13.94 4.60
C GLU A 134 5.88 12.57 4.16
N THR A 135 6.60 11.81 3.32
CA THR A 135 6.14 10.47 2.92
C THR A 135 5.98 9.58 4.15
N LYS A 136 4.85 8.89 4.28
CA LYS A 136 4.61 7.98 5.41
C LYS A 136 5.51 6.77 5.30
N LEU A 137 5.98 6.29 6.44
CA LEU A 137 6.68 5.02 6.53
C LEU A 137 5.64 3.90 6.49
N GLY A 138 5.77 3.01 5.51
CA GLY A 138 4.93 1.83 5.39
C GLY A 138 5.12 0.87 6.57
N GLN A 139 4.17 -0.06 6.73
CA GLN A 139 4.26 -1.09 7.76
C GLN A 139 5.52 -1.95 7.54
N PRO A 140 6.44 -2.03 8.53
CA PRO A 140 7.64 -2.85 8.40
C PRO A 140 7.31 -4.34 8.51
N MET A 141 8.18 -5.18 7.96
CA MET A 141 8.06 -6.63 8.02
C MET A 141 9.31 -7.22 8.69
N ILE A 142 9.11 -8.23 9.54
CA ILE A 142 10.21 -8.98 10.14
C ILE A 142 10.64 -10.03 9.12
N HIS A 143 11.91 -9.99 8.71
CA HIS A 143 12.44 -10.93 7.72
C HIS A 143 12.76 -12.28 8.35
N SER A 144 13.43 -12.24 9.50
CA SER A 144 13.86 -13.44 10.21
C SER A 144 14.09 -13.15 11.69
N TYR A 145 14.00 -14.20 12.50
CA TYR A 145 14.35 -14.14 13.91
C TYR A 145 14.91 -15.48 14.38
N LYS A 146 15.85 -15.44 15.33
CA LYS A 146 16.47 -16.63 15.90
C LYS A 146 16.80 -16.41 17.37
N GLN A 147 16.29 -17.30 18.22
CA GLN A 147 16.65 -17.34 19.64
C GLN A 147 17.69 -18.43 19.87
N VAL A 148 18.84 -18.07 20.45
CA VAL A 148 19.90 -19.01 20.83
C VAL A 148 20.28 -18.73 22.28
N GLY A 149 19.94 -19.66 23.17
CA GLY A 149 20.17 -19.50 24.61
C GLY A 149 19.45 -18.27 25.17
N THR A 150 20.21 -17.27 25.59
CA THR A 150 19.72 -16.02 26.17
C THR A 150 19.74 -14.84 25.20
N LYS A 151 19.97 -15.08 23.91
CA LYS A 151 20.02 -14.03 22.88
C LYS A 151 18.93 -14.24 21.85
N LEU A 152 18.22 -13.17 21.49
CA LEU A 152 17.28 -13.13 20.39
C LEU A 152 17.81 -12.17 19.32
N ASN A 153 18.05 -12.71 18.12
CA ASN A 153 18.34 -11.93 16.93
C ASN A 153 17.02 -11.69 16.16
N VAL A 154 16.73 -10.45 15.78
CA VAL A 154 15.59 -10.09 14.94
C VAL A 154 16.11 -9.21 13.80
N THR A 155 15.79 -9.59 12.56
CA THR A 155 16.16 -8.86 11.35
C THR A 155 14.91 -8.30 10.69
N VAL A 156 14.88 -6.99 10.48
CA VAL A 156 13.81 -6.27 9.79
C VAL A 156 14.09 -6.29 8.29
N GLN A 157 13.06 -6.63 7.50
CA GLN A 157 13.16 -6.58 6.06
C GLN A 157 13.37 -5.14 5.59
N ASP A 158 14.38 -4.93 4.75
CA ASP A 158 14.60 -3.65 4.13
C ASP A 158 13.61 -3.47 2.96
N ALA A 159 12.56 -2.68 3.20
CA ALA A 159 11.49 -2.50 2.22
C ALA A 159 12.00 -1.68 1.02
N ARG A 160 11.71 -2.16 -0.18
CA ARG A 160 11.99 -1.40 -1.41
C ARG A 160 11.09 -0.18 -1.47
N THR A 161 11.69 0.95 -1.83
CA THR A 161 10.97 2.15 -2.22
C THR A 161 10.85 2.18 -3.73
N LEU A 162 10.01 3.07 -4.26
CA LEU A 162 9.96 3.29 -5.69
C LEU A 162 11.05 4.26 -6.18
N VAL A 163 11.82 4.89 -5.29
CA VAL A 163 12.92 5.81 -5.64
C VAL A 163 13.99 5.07 -6.43
N ARG A 164 14.49 5.68 -7.50
CA ARG A 164 15.53 5.09 -8.34
C ARG A 164 16.84 5.86 -8.26
N MET A 165 17.92 5.10 -8.23
CA MET A 165 19.27 5.61 -8.48
C MET A 165 19.94 4.65 -9.47
N ASN A 166 20.50 5.19 -10.55
CA ASN A 166 21.17 4.44 -11.61
C ASN A 166 20.33 3.26 -12.18
N GLY A 167 19.01 3.47 -12.30
CA GLY A 167 18.08 2.47 -12.85
C GLY A 167 17.61 1.40 -11.85
N THR A 168 18.15 1.37 -10.63
CA THR A 168 17.75 0.43 -9.57
C THR A 168 16.87 1.08 -8.51
N PHE A 169 15.90 0.33 -7.98
CA PHE A 169 15.06 0.76 -6.88
C PHE A 169 15.82 0.72 -5.56
N LEU A 170 15.83 1.85 -4.86
CA LEU A 170 16.46 2.00 -3.55
C LEU A 170 15.59 1.44 -2.44
N SER A 171 16.20 0.88 -1.40
CA SER A 171 15.50 0.53 -0.17
C SER A 171 15.21 1.75 0.71
N LEU A 172 14.38 1.58 1.75
CA LEU A 172 14.17 2.61 2.76
C LEU A 172 15.49 3.01 3.43
N ARG A 173 16.36 2.03 3.71
CA ARG A 173 17.68 2.28 4.28
C ARG A 173 18.59 3.06 3.32
N ASP A 174 18.57 2.75 2.03
CA ASP A 174 19.38 3.46 1.03
C ASP A 174 19.01 4.95 0.96
N VAL A 175 17.71 5.27 1.06
CA VAL A 175 17.22 6.66 0.96
C VAL A 175 17.45 7.44 2.26
N PHE A 176 17.08 6.88 3.41
CA PHE A 176 17.14 7.59 4.70
C PHE A 176 18.47 7.40 5.45
N GLY A 177 19.27 6.41 5.08
CA GLY A 177 20.57 6.13 5.70
C GLY A 177 20.47 6.02 7.23
N LYS A 178 21.20 6.89 7.92
CA LYS A 178 21.26 6.97 9.39
C LYS A 178 20.05 7.64 10.04
N ASP A 179 19.20 8.30 9.26
CA ASP A 179 18.01 8.99 9.79
C ASP A 179 16.88 7.98 10.09
N LEU A 180 16.92 6.81 9.47
CA LEU A 180 16.02 5.70 9.75
C LEU A 180 16.51 4.90 10.97
N SER A 181 15.60 4.66 11.90
CA SER A 181 15.80 3.78 13.06
C SER A 181 14.62 2.84 13.20
N TYR A 182 14.81 1.72 13.87
CA TYR A 182 13.73 0.81 14.21
C TYR A 182 13.59 0.71 15.72
N THR A 183 12.35 0.63 16.19
CA THR A 183 12.00 0.28 17.57
C THR A 183 11.37 -1.12 17.58
N LEU A 184 11.96 -2.03 18.33
CA LEU A 184 11.43 -3.36 18.60
C LEU A 184 10.66 -3.31 19.91
N TYR A 185 9.40 -3.71 19.90
CA TYR A 185 8.62 -3.97 21.11
C TYR A 185 8.56 -5.48 21.31
N TYR A 186 8.93 -5.95 22.50
CA TYR A 186 9.01 -7.39 22.78
C TYR A 186 8.55 -7.70 24.20
N TRP A 187 7.95 -8.86 24.40
CA TRP A 187 7.44 -9.33 25.69
C TRP A 187 7.52 -10.85 25.75
N LYS A 188 7.55 -11.39 26.97
CA LYS A 188 7.41 -12.84 27.16
C LYS A 188 5.99 -13.24 26.76
N ALA A 189 5.83 -14.37 26.08
CA ALA A 189 4.50 -14.89 25.74
C ALA A 189 3.64 -15.16 26.99
N SER A 190 4.29 -15.47 28.12
CA SER A 190 3.69 -15.71 29.43
C SER A 190 3.37 -14.43 30.24
N SER A 191 3.71 -13.23 29.73
CA SER A 191 3.58 -11.97 30.47
C SER A 191 3.03 -10.83 29.61
N THR A 192 2.42 -9.84 30.25
CA THR A 192 1.95 -8.61 29.62
C THR A 192 3.00 -7.49 29.59
N GLY A 193 4.15 -7.67 30.27
CA GLY A 193 5.20 -6.66 30.35
C GLY A 193 5.94 -6.44 29.04
N LYS A 194 5.64 -5.33 28.35
CA LYS A 194 6.33 -4.91 27.12
C LYS A 194 7.65 -4.20 27.42
N LYS A 195 8.72 -4.67 26.78
CA LYS A 195 10.03 -4.05 26.73
C LYS A 195 10.27 -3.45 25.35
N THR A 196 11.24 -2.54 25.25
CA THR A 196 11.63 -1.93 23.97
C THR A 196 13.13 -1.96 23.76
N ALA A 197 13.53 -2.05 22.49
CA ALA A 197 14.91 -1.89 22.05
C ALA A 197 14.92 -1.02 20.78
N LYS A 198 16.02 -0.31 20.54
CA LYS A 198 16.19 0.54 19.36
C LYS A 198 17.46 0.18 18.62
N THR A 199 17.44 0.31 17.30
CA THR A 199 18.61 0.13 16.45
C THR A 199 18.59 1.12 15.29
N ASN A 200 19.78 1.53 14.84
CA ASN A 200 19.95 2.33 13.62
C ASN A 200 20.27 1.43 12.41
N THR A 201 20.38 0.12 12.60
CA THR A 201 20.54 -0.87 11.53
C THR A 201 19.21 -1.57 11.26
N ASN A 202 19.22 -2.70 10.54
CA ASN A 202 18.05 -3.54 10.36
C ASN A 202 18.04 -4.73 11.33
N GLU A 203 19.00 -4.80 12.25
CA GLU A 203 19.21 -5.94 13.13
C GLU A 203 19.10 -5.54 14.59
N PHE A 204 18.49 -6.42 15.38
CA PHE A 204 18.41 -6.34 16.82
C PHE A 204 19.08 -7.58 17.42
N LEU A 205 19.92 -7.37 18.42
CA LEU A 205 20.44 -8.44 19.27
C LEU A 205 20.08 -8.10 20.72
N ILE A 206 19.06 -8.76 21.25
CA ILE A 206 18.53 -8.49 22.59
C ILE A 206 18.74 -9.67 23.54
N ASP A 207 18.85 -9.36 24.83
CA ASP A 207 18.90 -10.35 25.90
C ASP A 207 17.50 -10.83 26.29
N VAL A 208 17.33 -12.14 26.34
CA VAL A 208 16.09 -12.85 26.67
C VAL A 208 16.34 -13.96 27.68
N ASP A 209 15.30 -14.33 28.40
CA ASP A 209 15.39 -15.39 29.40
C ASP A 209 15.42 -16.76 28.72
N LYS A 210 16.35 -17.61 29.16
CA LYS A 210 16.49 -18.97 28.64
C LYS A 210 15.23 -19.77 28.99
N GLY A 211 14.70 -20.51 28.03
CA GLY A 211 13.51 -21.35 28.25
C GLY A 211 12.18 -20.61 28.06
N GLU A 212 12.18 -19.29 27.90
CA GLU A 212 10.96 -18.52 27.65
C GLU A 212 10.73 -18.26 26.15
N SER A 213 9.46 -18.25 25.75
CA SER A 213 9.01 -17.80 24.43
C SER A 213 8.73 -16.30 24.44
N TYR A 214 9.06 -15.61 23.35
CA TYR A 214 8.89 -14.16 23.22
C TYR A 214 8.06 -13.82 22.01
N CYS A 215 7.21 -12.82 22.13
CA CYS A 215 6.51 -12.20 21.02
C CYS A 215 6.98 -10.76 20.84
N PHE A 216 7.00 -10.29 19.59
CA PHE A 216 7.53 -8.98 19.26
C PHE A 216 6.96 -8.42 17.97
N ASN A 217 6.99 -7.10 17.85
CA ASN A 217 6.73 -6.38 16.62
C ASN A 217 7.72 -5.20 16.49
N VAL A 218 7.81 -4.64 15.29
CA VAL A 218 8.76 -3.57 14.97
C VAL A 218 8.04 -2.36 14.39
N GLN A 219 8.62 -1.19 14.62
CA GLN A 219 8.14 0.09 14.07
C GLN A 219 9.33 0.85 13.48
N ALA A 220 9.19 1.34 12.25
CA ALA A 220 10.16 2.23 11.61
C ALA A 220 9.96 3.66 12.12
N VAL A 221 11.07 4.35 12.40
CA VAL A 221 11.06 5.69 12.98
C VAL A 221 12.12 6.55 12.32
N ILE A 222 11.74 7.77 11.90
CA ILE A 222 12.68 8.84 11.53
C ILE A 222 12.62 9.91 12.64
N PRO A 223 13.53 9.89 13.62
CA PRO A 223 13.41 10.73 14.82
C PRO A 223 13.53 12.23 14.53
N SER A 224 14.19 12.61 13.43
CA SER A 224 14.39 14.00 13.04
C SER A 224 13.14 14.68 12.50
N ARG A 225 12.12 13.92 12.07
CA ARG A 225 10.88 14.48 11.52
C ARG A 225 9.99 15.05 12.61
N LYS A 226 9.13 16.01 12.26
CA LYS A 226 8.08 16.54 13.14
C LYS A 226 6.74 15.83 12.95
N VAL A 227 6.40 15.51 11.70
CA VAL A 227 5.20 14.77 11.30
C VAL A 227 5.59 13.43 10.68
N ASN A 228 4.67 12.46 10.62
CA ASN A 228 4.92 11.15 10.00
C ASN A 228 6.24 10.50 10.48
N GLN A 229 6.54 10.66 11.78
CA GLN A 229 7.78 10.18 12.39
C GLN A 229 7.85 8.66 12.45
N LYS A 230 6.71 8.00 12.62
CA LYS A 230 6.60 6.56 12.90
C LYS A 230 5.71 5.87 11.87
N SER A 231 6.08 4.65 11.51
CA SER A 231 5.20 3.74 10.76
C SER A 231 4.09 3.16 11.64
N PRO A 232 3.10 2.47 11.06
CA PRO A 232 2.35 1.44 11.78
C PRO A 232 3.30 0.37 12.37
N GLU A 233 2.86 -0.32 13.42
CA GLU A 233 3.59 -1.49 13.96
C GLU A 233 3.48 -2.67 12.98
N SER A 234 4.52 -3.49 12.88
CA SER A 234 4.50 -4.73 12.11
C SER A 234 3.48 -5.73 12.67
N LEU A 235 3.25 -6.80 11.93
CA LEU A 235 2.63 -8.00 12.49
C LEU A 235 3.48 -8.53 13.65
N ILE A 236 2.81 -9.18 14.60
CA ILE A 236 3.44 -9.79 15.77
C ILE A 236 4.01 -11.14 15.36
N GLU A 237 5.29 -11.34 15.64
CA GLU A 237 5.98 -12.62 15.49
C GLU A 237 6.33 -13.18 16.85
N CYS A 238 6.31 -14.51 16.99
CA CYS A 238 6.65 -15.18 18.25
C CYS A 238 7.70 -16.27 18.04
N THR A 239 8.60 -16.41 19.00
CA THR A 239 9.50 -17.56 19.08
C THR A 239 8.72 -18.79 19.55
N SER A 240 8.84 -19.91 18.83
CA SER A 240 8.37 -21.20 19.32
C SER A 240 9.57 -22.10 19.57
N GLN A 241 9.70 -22.63 20.78
CA GLN A 241 10.72 -23.65 21.08
C GLN A 241 10.40 -25.03 20.50
N GLU A 242 9.16 -25.25 20.09
CA GLU A 242 8.64 -26.58 19.78
C GLU A 242 9.28 -27.24 18.55
N LYS A 243 9.66 -26.45 17.54
CA LYS A 243 10.15 -26.99 16.26
C LYS A 243 11.45 -27.77 16.38
N GLU A 244 12.35 -27.41 17.28
CA GLU A 244 13.60 -28.18 17.46
C GLU A 244 13.37 -29.47 18.25
N MET A 245 12.49 -29.45 19.26
CA MET A 245 12.19 -30.64 20.05
C MET A 245 11.48 -31.73 19.22
N PHE A 246 10.53 -31.35 18.37
CA PHE A 246 9.85 -32.31 17.49
C PHE A 246 10.77 -32.94 16.43
N LEU A 247 11.75 -32.20 15.91
CA LEU A 247 12.74 -32.74 14.97
C LEU A 247 13.68 -33.75 15.65
N VAL A 248 14.16 -33.45 16.86
CA VAL A 248 15.02 -34.38 17.60
C VAL A 248 14.26 -35.65 17.97
N ILE A 249 13.01 -35.53 18.45
CA ILE A 249 12.16 -36.69 18.76
C ILE A 249 11.91 -37.51 17.49
N GLY A 250 11.60 -36.87 16.36
CA GLY A 250 11.39 -37.53 15.08
C GLY A 250 12.61 -38.34 14.62
N MET A 251 13.81 -37.77 14.74
CA MET A 251 15.06 -38.45 14.37
C MET A 251 15.35 -39.66 15.27
N VAL A 252 15.09 -39.54 16.58
CA VAL A 252 15.27 -40.66 17.54
C VAL A 252 14.28 -41.79 17.24
N VAL A 253 13.01 -41.47 17.01
CA VAL A 253 11.98 -42.49 16.67
C VAL A 253 12.33 -43.20 15.37
N LEU A 254 12.75 -42.46 14.34
CA LEU A 254 13.16 -43.03 13.05
C LEU A 254 14.35 -43.99 13.22
N ALA A 255 15.36 -43.62 14.03
CA ALA A 255 16.51 -44.47 14.30
C ALA A 255 16.12 -45.77 15.00
N VAL A 256 15.20 -45.72 15.97
CA VAL A 256 14.69 -46.92 16.67
C VAL A 256 13.95 -47.85 15.71
N ILE A 257 13.11 -47.31 14.82
CA ILE A 257 12.41 -48.09 13.80
C ILE A 257 13.41 -48.81 12.89
N ILE A 258 14.44 -48.11 12.40
CA ILE A 258 15.48 -48.73 11.56
C ILE A 258 16.19 -49.85 12.31
N LEU A 259 16.56 -49.64 13.58
CA LEU A 259 17.28 -50.62 14.38
C LEU A 259 16.44 -51.88 14.64
N THR A 260 15.14 -51.72 14.92
CA THR A 260 14.21 -52.85 15.07
C THR A 260 14.05 -53.67 13.78
N ILE A 261 14.01 -53.02 12.62
CA ILE A 261 13.96 -53.71 11.32
C ILE A 261 15.25 -54.52 11.10
N ILE A 262 16.42 -53.92 11.36
CA ILE A 262 17.71 -54.60 11.23
C ILE A 262 17.77 -55.83 12.13
N LEU A 263 17.36 -55.70 13.40
CA LEU A 263 17.28 -56.81 14.35
C LEU A 263 16.29 -57.89 13.89
N GLY A 264 15.12 -57.50 13.38
CA GLY A 264 14.13 -58.43 12.84
C GLY A 264 14.66 -59.23 11.65
N VAL A 265 15.30 -58.57 10.70
CA VAL A 265 15.89 -59.20 9.50
C VAL A 265 17.05 -60.12 9.88
N SER A 266 17.93 -59.69 10.79
CA SER A 266 19.06 -60.51 11.24
C SER A 266 18.60 -61.73 12.04
N LEU A 267 17.59 -61.60 12.91
CA LEU A 267 16.96 -62.74 13.59
C LEU A 267 16.26 -63.68 12.61
N TYR A 268 15.57 -63.14 11.59
CA TYR A 268 14.93 -63.95 10.54
C TYR A 268 15.97 -64.74 9.72
N LYS A 269 17.07 -64.08 9.31
CA LYS A 269 18.19 -64.73 8.61
C LYS A 269 18.85 -65.79 9.48
N CYS A 270 19.12 -65.50 10.76
CA CYS A 270 19.67 -66.47 11.71
C CYS A 270 18.75 -67.68 11.93
N ARG A 271 17.43 -67.47 12.02
CA ARG A 271 16.44 -68.55 12.12
C ARG A 271 16.37 -69.38 10.84
N LYS A 272 16.44 -68.75 9.67
CA LYS A 272 16.47 -69.45 8.37
C LYS A 272 17.71 -70.33 8.25
N VAL A 273 18.89 -69.82 8.61
CA VAL A 273 20.15 -70.59 8.60
C VAL A 273 20.13 -71.75 9.62
N ARG A 274 19.52 -71.56 10.81
CA ARG A 274 19.33 -72.67 11.76
C ARG A 274 18.38 -73.75 11.24
N ARG A 275 17.29 -73.37 10.55
CA ARG A 275 16.38 -74.33 9.90
C ARG A 275 17.05 -75.09 8.76
N GLU A 276 17.91 -74.43 7.98
CA GLU A 276 18.68 -75.08 6.90
C GLU A 276 19.79 -76.01 7.42
N ARG A 277 20.37 -75.74 8.60
CA ARG A 277 21.31 -76.68 9.27
C ARG A 277 20.62 -77.88 9.90
N GLY A 278 19.48 -77.68 10.58
CA GLY A 278 18.70 -78.78 11.17
C GLY A 278 18.12 -79.76 10.14
N TRP A 279 17.92 -79.33 8.88
CA TRP A 279 17.53 -80.22 7.78
C TRP A 279 18.69 -81.08 7.25
N LYS A 280 19.95 -80.63 7.39
CA LYS A 280 21.14 -81.39 6.93
C LYS A 280 21.58 -82.48 7.91
N GLU A 281 21.19 -82.41 9.17
CA GLU A 281 21.49 -83.46 10.18
C GLU A 281 20.44 -84.59 10.22
N GLY A 282 19.36 -84.49 9.42
CA GLY A 282 18.26 -85.46 9.38
C GLY A 282 18.21 -86.37 8.15
N SER A 283 19.33 -86.58 7.43
CA SER A 283 19.38 -87.57 6.33
C SER A 283 20.11 -88.84 6.77
N PRO A 284 19.50 -90.04 6.61
CA PRO A 284 20.08 -91.30 7.06
C PRO A 284 21.25 -91.74 6.16
N LEU A 285 22.25 -92.37 6.78
CA LEU A 285 23.29 -93.14 6.11
C LEU A 285 22.62 -94.29 5.34
N ASN A 286 22.62 -94.22 4.00
CA ASN A 286 22.29 -95.35 3.16
C ASN A 286 23.52 -96.24 2.98
N ALA A 287 23.31 -97.52 3.23
CA ALA A 287 24.21 -98.62 2.97
C ALA A 287 24.41 -98.87 1.47
N ALA A 288 25.65 -99.12 1.07
CA ALA A 288 26.10 -100.10 0.06
C ALA A 288 27.62 -100.23 0.16
#